data_AF-A0A1L8QS11-F1
#
_entry.id   AF-A0A1L8QS11-F1
#
_cell.length_a   1.000
_cell.length_b   1.000
_cell.length_c   1.000
_cell.angle_alpha   90.00
_cell.angle_beta   90.00
_cell.angle_gamma   90.00
#
_symmetry.space_group_name_H-M   'P 1'
#
loop_
_entity.id
_entity.type
_entity.pdbx_description
1 polymer ?
#
loop_
_entity_poly.entity_id
_entity_poly.type
_entity_poly.pdbx_seq_one_letter_code
_entity_poly.pdbx_strand_id
1 'polypeptide(L)'
;MKQKRTFYFLLFIFILGLLTGLLWPKKSVAHYLEIKSEEAIALPIEIRQVGLNEESLLYQASTIKGVKIPLPEKEIKGDTHLELLINNESHVLLGYLDAGEQLLQITLEMTSASKETITVKTLVHTTLDTSKNELTFPR
;
A
#
# COMPACT_ATOMS: atom_id res chain seq x y z
N MET A 1 -41.06 -45.19 0.02
CA MET A 1 -40.88 -43.92 -0.74
C MET A 1 -40.26 -42.75 0.04
N LYS A 2 -40.22 -42.74 1.38
CA LYS A 2 -39.73 -41.59 2.18
C LYS A 2 -38.19 -41.40 2.19
N GLN A 3 -37.42 -42.49 2.11
CA GLN A 3 -35.95 -42.47 2.24
C GLN A 3 -35.22 -41.78 1.06
N LYS A 4 -35.75 -41.89 -0.16
CA LYS A 4 -35.17 -41.23 -1.35
C LYS A 4 -35.25 -39.70 -1.26
N ARG A 5 -36.33 -39.16 -0.69
CA ARG A 5 -36.53 -37.71 -0.54
C ARG A 5 -35.51 -37.08 0.42
N THR A 6 -35.18 -37.76 1.51
CA THR A 6 -34.18 -37.30 2.48
C THR A 6 -32.77 -37.27 1.86
N PHE A 7 -32.45 -38.25 1.01
CA PHE A 7 -31.15 -38.29 0.32
C PHE A 7 -30.99 -37.13 -0.67
N TYR A 8 -32.02 -36.84 -1.48
CA TYR A 8 -31.98 -35.69 -2.40
C TYR A 8 -31.92 -34.34 -1.66
N PHE A 9 -32.57 -34.24 -0.50
CA PHE A 9 -32.51 -33.03 0.32
C PHE A 9 -31.11 -32.78 0.90
N LEU A 10 -30.44 -33.82 1.40
CA LEU A 10 -29.06 -33.72 1.88
C LEU A 10 -28.07 -33.39 0.74
N LEU A 11 -28.26 -34.00 -0.44
CA LEU A 11 -27.45 -33.70 -1.62
C LEU A 11 -27.62 -32.24 -2.07
N PHE A 12 -28.84 -31.72 -2.02
CA PHE A 12 -29.12 -30.32 -2.36
C PHE A 12 -28.42 -29.36 -1.40
N ILE A 13 -28.46 -29.60 -0.09
CA ILE A 13 -27.75 -28.77 0.90
C ILE A 13 -26.24 -28.82 0.67
N PHE A 14 -25.68 -29.99 0.35
CA PHE A 14 -24.26 -30.15 0.08
C PHE A 14 -23.81 -29.36 -1.16
N ILE A 15 -24.58 -29.45 -2.25
CA ILE A 15 -24.31 -28.69 -3.49
C ILE A 15 -24.45 -27.18 -3.23
N LEU A 16 -25.47 -26.78 -2.46
CA LEU A 16 -25.70 -25.37 -2.12
C LEU A 16 -24.54 -24.81 -1.27
N GLY A 17 -24.02 -25.60 -0.32
CA GLY A 17 -22.84 -25.23 0.47
C GLY A 17 -21.55 -25.11 -0.34
N LEU A 18 -21.36 -25.96 -1.35
CA LEU A 18 -20.24 -25.83 -2.30
C LEU A 18 -20.36 -24.59 -3.18
N LEU A 19 -21.58 -24.26 -3.64
CA LEU A 19 -21.82 -23.06 -4.45
C LEU A 19 -21.56 -21.77 -3.66
N THR A 20 -21.97 -21.70 -2.40
CA THR A 20 -21.73 -20.52 -1.55
C THR A 20 -20.25 -20.38 -1.16
N GLY A 21 -19.54 -21.50 -1.01
CA GLY A 21 -18.09 -21.53 -0.78
C GLY A 21 -17.28 -20.89 -1.93
N LEU A 22 -17.67 -21.14 -3.18
CA LEU A 22 -17.00 -20.57 -4.37
C LEU A 22 -17.30 -19.08 -4.60
N LEU A 23 -18.43 -18.58 -4.09
CA LEU A 23 -18.88 -17.21 -4.29
C LEU A 23 -18.41 -16.25 -3.20
N TRP A 24 -17.58 -16.69 -2.24
CA TRP A 24 -17.00 -15.76 -1.28
C TRP A 24 -16.05 -14.82 -2.02
N PRO A 25 -16.34 -13.50 -2.07
CA PRO A 25 -15.39 -12.55 -2.62
C PRO A 25 -14.14 -12.60 -1.76
N LYS A 26 -13.03 -13.04 -2.34
CA LYS A 26 -11.70 -12.89 -1.73
C LYS A 26 -11.58 -11.40 -1.40
N LYS A 27 -11.41 -11.05 -0.12
CA LYS A 27 -11.16 -9.66 0.29
C LYS A 27 -9.95 -9.17 -0.51
N SER A 28 -10.20 -8.30 -1.48
CA SER A 28 -9.14 -7.60 -2.21
C SER A 28 -8.44 -6.73 -1.19
N VAL A 29 -7.19 -7.07 -0.88
CA VAL A 29 -6.32 -6.17 -0.12
C VAL A 29 -6.08 -4.95 -1.00
N ALA A 30 -6.27 -3.75 -0.44
CA ALA A 30 -6.16 -2.52 -1.21
C ALA A 30 -4.67 -2.24 -1.48
N HIS A 31 -4.31 -2.10 -2.77
CA HIS A 31 -2.94 -1.84 -3.24
C HIS A 31 -2.81 -0.42 -3.76
N TYR A 32 -2.40 0.53 -2.92
CA TYR A 32 -2.41 1.95 -3.32
C TYR A 32 -1.42 2.83 -2.57
N LEU A 33 -1.06 3.92 -3.23
CA LEU A 33 -0.36 5.05 -2.67
C LEU A 33 -1.36 6.20 -2.54
N GLU A 34 -1.45 6.79 -1.36
CA GLU A 34 -2.32 7.92 -1.06
C GLU A 34 -1.51 9.04 -0.39
N ILE A 35 -1.48 10.21 -1.02
CA ILE A 35 -0.95 11.43 -0.44
C ILE A 35 -2.14 12.30 -0.07
N LYS A 36 -2.20 12.69 1.20
CA LYS A 36 -3.17 13.63 1.74
C LYS A 36 -2.47 14.94 2.02
N SER A 37 -2.97 16.01 1.43
CA SER A 37 -2.49 17.36 1.70
C SER A 37 -3.66 18.32 1.54
N GLU A 38 -3.80 19.26 2.47
CA GLU A 38 -4.87 20.27 2.44
C GLU A 38 -4.61 21.35 1.39
N GLU A 39 -3.34 21.63 1.09
CA GLU A 39 -2.91 22.63 0.12
C GLU A 39 -1.98 22.03 -0.95
N ALA A 40 -1.83 22.71 -2.08
CA ALA A 40 -0.81 22.35 -3.06
C ALA A 40 0.54 22.97 -2.64
N ILE A 41 1.55 22.14 -2.42
CA ILE A 41 2.89 22.58 -2.01
C ILE A 41 3.84 22.41 -3.19
N ALA A 42 4.42 23.52 -3.66
CA ALA A 42 5.32 23.57 -4.81
C ALA A 42 6.73 23.03 -4.48
N LEU A 43 6.79 21.75 -4.10
CA LEU A 43 8.02 21.00 -3.87
C LEU A 43 8.03 19.71 -4.69
N PRO A 44 9.20 19.28 -5.18
CA PRO A 44 9.34 17.98 -5.77
C PRO A 44 9.22 16.90 -4.69
N ILE A 45 8.53 15.83 -5.03
CA ILE A 45 8.37 14.63 -4.23
C ILE A 45 8.64 13.40 -5.09
N GLU A 46 9.35 12.44 -4.51
CA GLU A 46 9.64 11.16 -5.13
C GLU A 46 9.50 10.04 -4.10
N ILE A 47 8.91 8.92 -4.51
CA ILE A 47 8.86 7.71 -3.71
C ILE A 47 9.43 6.60 -4.58
N ARG A 48 10.46 5.94 -4.05
CA ARG A 48 11.20 4.91 -4.75
C ARG A 48 11.46 3.72 -3.85
N GLN A 49 11.50 2.56 -4.48
CA GLN A 49 11.96 1.34 -3.88
C GLN A 49 13.39 1.10 -4.33
N VAL A 50 14.29 0.89 -3.37
CA VAL A 50 15.73 0.76 -3.61
C VAL A 50 16.19 -0.61 -3.09
N GLY A 51 16.79 -1.40 -3.97
CA GLY A 51 17.47 -2.65 -3.64
C GLY A 51 18.96 -2.57 -3.93
N LEU A 52 19.68 -3.66 -3.68
CA LEU A 52 21.13 -3.71 -3.86
C LEU A 52 21.60 -3.38 -5.30
N ASN A 53 20.80 -3.76 -6.31
CA ASN A 53 21.13 -3.59 -7.73
C ASN A 53 19.96 -3.07 -8.58
N GLU A 54 18.81 -2.76 -7.95
CA GLU A 54 17.58 -2.39 -8.64
C GLU A 54 16.95 -1.18 -7.95
N GLU A 55 16.52 -0.19 -8.72
CA GLU A 55 15.75 0.95 -8.24
C GLU A 55 14.45 1.03 -9.05
N SER A 56 13.33 1.17 -8.36
CA SER A 56 12.02 1.29 -8.97
C SER A 56 11.32 2.55 -8.47
N LEU A 57 11.06 3.47 -9.39
CA LEU A 57 10.26 4.65 -9.13
C LEU A 57 8.79 4.26 -8.96
N LEU A 58 8.20 4.59 -7.81
CA LEU A 58 6.78 4.33 -7.53
C LEU A 58 5.91 5.56 -7.77
N TYR A 59 6.42 6.75 -7.46
CA TYR A 59 5.71 8.01 -7.66
C TYR A 59 6.69 9.17 -7.78
N GLN A 60 6.37 10.14 -8.64
CA GLN A 60 7.10 11.40 -8.75
C GLN A 60 6.14 12.53 -9.11
N ALA A 61 6.33 13.69 -8.48
CA ALA A 61 5.65 14.92 -8.87
C ALA A 61 6.49 16.15 -8.53
N SER A 62 6.35 17.22 -9.29
CA SER A 62 6.96 18.52 -9.00
C SER A 62 6.19 19.35 -7.95
N THR A 63 5.02 18.87 -7.54
CA THR A 63 4.13 19.55 -6.60
C THR A 63 3.39 18.51 -5.79
N ILE A 64 3.43 18.66 -4.47
CA ILE A 64 2.71 17.81 -3.52
C ILE A 64 1.26 18.29 -3.50
N LYS A 65 0.34 17.38 -3.82
CA LYS A 65 -1.11 17.59 -3.73
C LYS A 65 -1.78 16.26 -3.41
N GLY A 66 -3.04 16.33 -2.99
CA GLY A 66 -3.86 15.14 -2.77
C GLY A 66 -3.85 14.21 -4.00
N VAL A 67 -3.41 12.97 -3.83
CA VAL A 67 -3.42 11.95 -4.89
C VAL A 67 -3.70 10.57 -4.30
N LYS A 68 -4.39 9.74 -5.06
CA LYS A 68 -4.56 8.32 -4.76
C LYS A 68 -4.37 7.53 -6.05
N ILE A 69 -3.32 6.73 -6.12
CA ILE A 69 -2.98 5.92 -7.29
C ILE A 69 -2.78 4.46 -6.89
N PRO A 70 -3.08 3.50 -7.79
CA PRO A 70 -2.75 2.11 -7.55
C PRO A 70 -1.22 1.95 -7.47
N LEU A 71 -0.76 1.07 -6.58
CA LEU A 71 0.63 0.62 -6.59
C LEU A 71 0.78 -0.53 -7.60
N PRO A 72 1.91 -0.63 -8.30
CA PRO A 72 2.16 -1.78 -9.16
C PRO A 72 2.22 -3.05 -8.32
N GLU A 73 1.43 -4.07 -8.69
CA GLU A 73 1.55 -5.44 -8.17
C GLU A 73 2.85 -6.05 -8.71
N LYS A 74 3.98 -5.68 -8.10
CA LYS A 74 5.25 -6.36 -8.30
C LYS A 74 5.57 -7.17 -7.06
N GLU A 75 5.91 -8.44 -7.26
CA GLU A 75 6.67 -9.16 -6.25
C GLU A 75 7.96 -8.38 -5.98
N ILE A 76 8.19 -8.05 -4.72
CA ILE A 76 9.44 -7.47 -4.28
C ILE A 76 10.51 -8.55 -4.43
N LYS A 77 11.40 -8.35 -5.40
CA LYS A 77 12.48 -9.29 -5.68
C LYS A 77 13.68 -8.92 -4.81
N GLY A 78 13.82 -9.65 -3.72
CA GLY A 78 14.96 -9.54 -2.81
C GLY A 78 14.86 -8.38 -1.82
N ASP A 79 15.95 -8.18 -1.07
CA ASP A 79 16.02 -7.24 0.04
C ASP A 79 16.02 -5.80 -0.48
N THR A 80 14.91 -5.09 -0.27
CA THR A 80 14.73 -3.69 -0.71
C THR A 80 14.23 -2.83 0.43
N HIS A 81 14.44 -1.52 0.36
CA HIS A 81 13.84 -0.55 1.27
C HIS A 81 13.05 0.51 0.51
N LEU A 82 12.19 1.22 1.22
CA LEU A 82 11.35 2.28 0.64
C LEU A 82 11.87 3.64 1.08
N GLU A 83 12.10 4.54 0.13
CA GLU A 83 12.54 5.91 0.38
C GLU A 83 11.49 6.93 -0.06
N LEU A 84 11.39 8.01 0.71
CA LEU A 84 10.69 9.24 0.38
C LEU A 84 11.72 10.35 0.22
N LEU A 85 11.67 11.01 -0.93
CA LEU A 85 12.44 12.21 -1.20
C LEU A 85 11.49 13.38 -1.32
N ILE A 86 11.76 14.45 -0.56
CA ILE A 86 11.09 15.74 -0.72
C ILE A 86 12.17 16.79 -0.78
N ASN A 87 12.13 17.65 -1.80
CA ASN A 87 13.11 18.72 -1.97
C ASN A 87 14.58 18.22 -1.93
N ASN A 88 14.83 17.06 -2.55
CA ASN A 88 16.12 16.36 -2.57
C ASN A 88 16.65 15.83 -1.22
N GLU A 89 15.88 15.95 -0.13
CA GLU A 89 16.19 15.25 1.11
C GLU A 89 15.53 13.88 1.13
N SER A 90 16.34 12.84 1.34
CA SER A 90 15.88 11.45 1.37
C SER A 90 15.73 10.93 2.79
N HIS A 91 14.61 10.27 3.04
CA HIS A 91 14.34 9.55 4.28
C HIS A 91 13.79 8.15 3.99
N VAL A 92 14.22 7.17 4.77
CA VAL A 92 13.72 5.79 4.69
C VAL A 92 12.34 5.71 5.37
N LEU A 93 11.32 5.31 4.61
CA LEU A 93 9.93 5.12 5.08
C LEU A 93 9.71 3.76 5.74
N LEU A 94 10.32 2.75 5.15
CA LEU A 94 10.30 1.37 5.58
C LEU A 94 11.68 0.80 5.30
N GLY A 95 12.22 0.09 6.28
CA GLY A 95 13.50 -0.62 6.14
C GLY A 95 13.39 -1.82 5.21
N TYR A 96 14.15 -2.87 5.53
CA TYR A 96 14.20 -4.09 4.72
C TYR A 96 12.82 -4.74 4.55
N LEU A 97 12.40 -4.90 3.30
CA LEU A 97 11.31 -5.74 2.84
C LEU A 97 11.88 -7.09 2.43
N ASP A 98 11.37 -8.16 3.03
CA ASP A 98 11.83 -9.51 2.77
C ASP A 98 11.34 -10.00 1.39
N ALA A 99 12.08 -10.96 0.81
CA ALA A 99 11.68 -11.62 -0.42
C ALA A 99 10.32 -12.31 -0.25
N GLY A 100 9.33 -11.90 -1.05
CA GLY A 100 7.95 -12.41 -1.00
C GLY A 100 6.98 -11.55 -0.18
N GLU A 101 7.48 -10.51 0.49
CA GLU A 101 6.64 -9.47 1.06
C GLU A 101 6.08 -8.55 -0.05
N GLN A 102 4.87 -8.03 0.13
CA GLN A 102 4.26 -7.10 -0.82
C GLN A 102 3.92 -5.78 -0.14
N LEU A 103 4.24 -4.68 -0.82
CA LEU A 103 3.78 -3.34 -0.45
C LEU A 103 2.30 -3.22 -0.78
N LEU A 104 1.47 -3.09 0.26
CA LEU A 104 0.02 -2.99 0.12
C LEU A 104 -0.40 -1.53 0.07
N GLN A 105 0.03 -0.73 1.04
CA GLN A 105 -0.44 0.63 1.15
C GLN A 105 0.67 1.57 1.60
N ILE A 106 0.79 2.70 0.92
CA ILE A 106 1.63 3.83 1.36
C ILE A 106 0.70 5.02 1.54
N THR A 107 0.57 5.52 2.77
CA THR A 107 -0.17 6.75 3.06
C THR A 107 0.77 7.81 3.60
N LEU A 108 0.79 8.97 2.96
CA LEU A 108 1.53 10.14 3.39
C LEU A 108 0.56 11.27 3.70
N GLU A 109 0.55 11.75 4.93
CA GLU A 109 -0.22 12.90 5.35
C GLU A 109 0.72 14.08 5.55
N MET A 110 0.54 15.09 4.70
CA MET A 110 1.42 16.24 4.56
C MET A 110 0.79 17.42 5.28
N THR A 111 1.49 17.97 6.27
CA THR A 111 1.07 19.17 6.99
C THR A 111 2.17 20.22 6.88
N SER A 112 1.82 21.42 6.42
CA SER A 112 2.76 22.54 6.51
C SER A 112 2.87 22.97 7.97
N ALA A 113 3.95 22.57 8.64
CA ALA A 113 4.19 22.94 10.03
C ALA A 113 4.61 24.42 10.15
N SER A 114 5.28 24.95 9.11
CA SER A 114 5.65 26.36 8.99
C SER A 114 5.82 26.74 7.52
N LYS A 115 6.25 27.98 7.23
CA LYS A 115 6.65 28.39 5.86
C LYS A 115 7.94 27.70 5.39
N GLU A 116 8.73 27.16 6.31
CA GLU A 116 10.07 26.65 6.05
C GLU A 116 10.14 25.12 6.16
N THR A 117 9.11 24.48 6.70
CA THR A 117 9.11 23.04 6.98
C THR A 117 7.77 22.38 6.70
N ILE A 118 7.84 21.13 6.24
CA ILE A 118 6.70 20.23 6.05
C ILE A 118 6.90 19.01 6.93
N THR A 119 5.88 18.69 7.71
CA THR A 119 5.82 17.45 8.47
C THR A 119 5.02 16.43 7.67
N VAL A 120 5.55 15.22 7.59
CA VAL A 120 4.98 14.10 6.85
C VAL A 120 4.76 12.94 7.80
N LYS A 121 3.50 12.62 8.05
CA LYS A 121 3.13 11.38 8.74
C LYS A 121 3.00 10.28 7.71
N THR A 122 3.70 9.19 7.96
CA THR A 122 3.86 8.08 7.02
C THR A 122 3.24 6.84 7.63
N LEU A 123 2.52 6.08 6.80
CA LEU A 123 1.94 4.80 7.15
C LEU A 123 2.18 3.86 5.97
N VAL A 124 3.05 2.88 6.17
CA VAL A 124 3.38 1.86 5.17
C VAL A 124 2.88 0.52 5.68
N HIS A 125 1.94 -0.08 4.96
CA HIS A 125 1.46 -1.43 5.22
C HIS A 125 2.03 -2.40 4.21
N THR A 126 2.55 -3.49 4.72
CA THR A 126 3.01 -4.63 3.95
C THR A 126 2.18 -5.87 4.32
N THR A 127 2.45 -6.99 3.66
CA THR A 127 1.82 -8.26 4.01
C THR A 127 2.20 -8.79 5.39
N LEU A 128 3.35 -8.36 5.96
CA LEU A 128 3.86 -8.88 7.22
C LEU A 128 3.88 -7.84 8.36
N ASP A 129 4.00 -6.56 8.03
CA ASP A 129 4.19 -5.50 9.03
C ASP A 129 3.49 -4.17 8.66
N THR A 130 3.55 -3.23 9.58
CA THR A 130 3.11 -1.85 9.39
C THR A 130 4.11 -0.88 10.01
N SER A 131 4.76 -0.08 9.17
CA SER A 131 5.65 1.01 9.58
C SER A 131 4.89 2.33 9.71
N LYS A 132 5.17 3.07 10.78
CA LYS A 132 4.65 4.42 11.04
C LYS A 132 5.78 5.34 11.46
N ASN A 133 6.01 6.39 10.69
CA ASN A 133 7.03 7.40 11.01
C ASN A 133 6.47 8.81 10.84
N GLU A 134 7.03 9.75 11.58
CA GLU A 134 6.81 11.19 11.40
C GLU A 134 8.13 11.82 10.99
N LEU A 135 8.16 12.43 9.81
CA LEU A 135 9.35 12.99 9.18
C LEU A 135 9.16 14.50 8.99
N THR A 136 10.25 15.27 9.01
CA THR A 136 10.21 16.71 8.75
C THR A 136 11.21 17.05 7.67
N PHE A 137 10.76 17.81 6.67
CA PHE A 137 11.54 18.22 5.50
C PHE A 137 11.56 19.75 5.40
N PRO A 138 12.63 20.35 4.85
CA PRO A 138 12.68 21.76 4.50
C PRO A 138 11.84 22.07 3.26
N ARG A 139 11.18 23.22 3.28
CA ARG A 139 10.36 23.77 2.20
C ARG A 139 11.12 24.78 1.34
#